data_AF-A0A0Q8REL3-F1
#
_entry.id   AF-A0A0Q8REL3-F1
#
_cell.length_a   1.000
_cell.length_b   1.000
_cell.length_c   1.000
_cell.angle_alpha   90.00
_cell.angle_beta   90.00
_cell.angle_gamma   90.00
#
_symmetry.space_group_name_H-M   'P 1'
#
loop_
_entity.id
_entity.type
_entity.pdbx_description
1 polymer ?
#
loop_
_entity_poly.entity_id
_entity_poly.type
_entity_poly.pdbx_seq_one_letter_code
_entity_poly.pdbx_strand_id
1 'polypeptide(L)'
;MRKDVGYAELAKRLAAFGIRDDEKGLAARVAVGRVRLELFLQILEAVDSELPTIWCSAMESAQPWETRAKEVIRCELNQIPPFSVDELASRLARLGAGFTHKTLVAHISSGNLSLPDFLKCLVILRSRSLDAFVEYRDLVSAAHLQIVTVDNADGCRA
;
A
#
# COMPACT_ATOMS: atom_id res chain seq x y z
N MET A 1 -5.97 15.05 12.77
CA MET A 1 -5.34 16.34 12.39
C MET A 1 -4.56 16.11 11.09
N ARG A 2 -5.00 16.63 9.94
CA ARG A 2 -4.22 16.54 8.69
C ARG A 2 -3.01 17.46 8.83
N LYS A 3 -1.80 16.91 8.87
CA LYS A 3 -0.58 17.70 8.76
C LYS A 3 -0.44 18.07 7.30
N ASP A 4 -0.67 19.34 6.96
CA ASP A 4 -0.50 19.86 5.60
C ASP A 4 1.00 19.93 5.25
N VAL A 5 1.60 18.76 5.00
CA VAL A 5 2.98 18.64 4.51
C VAL A 5 2.91 18.66 2.99
N GLY A 6 3.34 19.77 2.39
CA GLY A 6 3.46 19.87 0.92
C GLY A 6 4.55 18.93 0.37
N TYR A 7 4.45 18.59 -0.92
CA TYR A 7 5.38 17.66 -1.58
C TYR A 7 6.86 18.08 -1.48
N ALA A 8 7.15 19.38 -1.49
CA ALA A 8 8.52 19.91 -1.30
C ALA A 8 9.11 19.55 0.07
N GLU A 9 8.34 19.75 1.14
CA GLU A 9 8.75 19.43 2.50
C GLU A 9 8.81 17.91 2.71
N LEU A 10 7.87 17.16 2.11
CA LEU A 10 7.91 15.71 2.14
C LEU A 10 9.16 15.16 1.45
N ALA A 11 9.53 15.65 0.27
CA ALA A 11 10.75 15.24 -0.42
C ALA A 11 12.02 15.51 0.42
N LYS A 12 12.07 16.67 1.10
CA LYS A 12 13.17 17.01 2.01
C LYS A 12 13.28 16.02 3.18
N ARG A 13 12.16 15.63 3.78
CA ARG A 13 12.15 14.65 4.88
C ARG A 13 12.47 13.24 4.39
N LEU A 14 11.98 12.86 3.22
CA LEU A 14 12.27 11.57 2.59
C LEU A 14 13.75 11.40 2.22
N ALA A 15 14.45 12.50 1.94
CA ALA A 15 15.90 12.48 1.74
C ALA A 15 16.67 11.95 2.96
N ALA A 16 16.14 12.14 4.18
CA ALA A 16 16.73 11.59 5.40
C ALA A 16 16.70 10.04 5.44
N PHE A 17 15.78 9.42 4.69
CA PHE A 17 15.67 7.97 4.53
C PHE A 17 16.39 7.45 3.28
N GLY A 18 17.19 8.28 2.61
CA GLY A 18 17.98 7.91 1.44
C GLY A 18 17.24 7.98 0.10
N ILE A 19 16.01 8.50 0.08
CA ILE A 19 15.22 8.66 -1.16
C ILE A 19 15.66 9.94 -1.87
N ARG A 20 16.09 9.81 -3.13
CA ARG A 20 16.55 10.93 -3.97
C ARG A 20 15.46 11.47 -4.90
N ASP A 21 14.19 11.20 -4.60
CA ASP A 21 13.10 11.76 -5.39
C ASP A 21 12.96 13.25 -5.10
N ASP A 22 12.87 14.03 -6.16
CA ASP A 22 12.46 15.42 -6.08
C ASP A 22 10.94 15.53 -5.93
N GLU A 23 10.47 16.72 -5.56
CA GLU A 23 9.05 17.03 -5.40
C GLU A 23 8.20 16.56 -6.60
N LYS A 24 8.72 16.77 -7.82
CA LYS A 24 8.05 16.41 -9.08
C LYS A 24 7.95 14.90 -9.26
N GLY A 25 9.02 14.16 -8.98
CA GLY A 25 9.05 12.70 -9.04
C GLY A 25 8.09 12.06 -8.05
N LEU A 26 8.04 12.61 -6.82
CA LEU A 26 7.11 12.14 -5.80
C LEU A 26 5.65 12.39 -6.19
N ALA A 27 5.33 13.63 -6.60
CA ALA A 27 3.99 13.99 -7.06
C ALA A 27 3.55 13.15 -8.26
N ALA A 28 4.45 12.90 -9.23
CA ALA A 28 4.17 12.08 -10.40
C ALA A 28 3.88 10.60 -10.02
N ARG A 29 4.64 10.02 -9.10
CA ARG A 29 4.41 8.63 -8.65
C ARG A 29 3.08 8.47 -7.92
N VAL A 30 2.74 9.45 -7.08
CA VAL A 30 1.43 9.51 -6.40
C VAL A 30 0.31 9.65 -7.42
N ALA A 31 0.42 10.59 -8.36
CA ALA A 31 -0.59 10.84 -9.38
C ALA A 31 -0.84 9.64 -10.31
N VAL A 32 0.21 8.89 -10.67
CA VAL A 32 0.11 7.70 -11.54
C VAL A 32 -0.24 6.43 -10.74
N GLY A 33 -0.37 6.50 -9.42
CA GLY A 33 -0.74 5.35 -8.57
C GLY A 33 0.36 4.29 -8.46
N ARG A 34 1.63 4.64 -8.73
CA ARG A 34 2.78 3.72 -8.69
C ARG A 34 3.52 3.74 -7.35
N VAL A 35 2.83 4.13 -6.28
CA VAL A 35 3.39 4.16 -4.93
C VAL A 35 3.55 2.72 -4.44
N ARG A 36 4.75 2.36 -3.98
CA ARG A 36 5.00 1.09 -3.29
C ARG A 36 4.69 1.21 -1.80
N LEU A 37 4.43 0.08 -1.14
CA LEU A 37 4.15 0.04 0.29
C LEU A 37 5.29 0.65 1.11
N GLU A 38 6.55 0.34 0.79
CA GLU A 38 7.72 0.92 1.47
C GLU A 38 7.70 2.45 1.47
N LEU A 39 7.36 3.06 0.32
CA LEU A 39 7.30 4.51 0.16
C LEU A 39 6.15 5.11 0.95
N PHE A 40 5.01 4.42 1.00
CA PHE A 40 3.90 4.82 1.84
C PHE A 40 4.29 4.82 3.33
N LEU A 41 4.96 3.76 3.82
CA LEU A 41 5.43 3.70 5.20
C LEU A 41 6.47 4.78 5.52
N GLN A 42 7.39 5.05 4.60
CA GLN A 42 8.34 6.15 4.69
C GLN A 42 7.65 7.51 4.79
N ILE A 43 6.59 7.73 4.02
CA ILE A 43 5.79 8.96 4.08
C ILE A 43 5.10 9.07 5.45
N LEU A 44 4.51 7.99 5.96
CA LEU A 44 3.87 7.98 7.28
C LEU A 44 4.86 8.34 8.40
N GLU A 45 6.08 7.80 8.35
CA GLU A 45 7.14 8.13 9.30
C GLU A 45 7.62 9.59 9.12
N ALA A 46 7.83 10.05 7.88
CA ALA A 46 8.28 11.40 7.58
C ALA A 46 7.30 12.50 8.03
N VAL A 47 5.99 12.22 8.03
CA VAL A 47 4.97 13.18 8.51
C VAL A 47 4.66 13.01 10.00
N ASP A 48 5.38 12.14 10.71
CA ASP A 48 5.14 11.76 12.10
C ASP A 48 3.67 11.41 12.33
N SER A 49 3.14 10.50 11.52
CA SER A 49 1.72 10.13 11.62
C SER A 49 1.45 9.17 12.77
N GLU A 50 0.20 9.18 13.25
CA GLU A 50 -0.25 8.20 14.24
C GLU A 50 -0.38 6.84 13.56
N LEU A 51 0.59 5.96 13.81
CA LEU A 51 0.63 4.62 13.25
C LEU A 51 -0.29 3.67 14.03
N PRO A 52 -0.89 2.69 13.36
CA PRO A 52 -1.60 1.60 14.03
C PRO A 52 -0.68 0.88 15.01
N THR A 53 -1.18 0.57 16.21
CA THR A 53 -0.39 -0.08 17.27
C THR A 53 0.23 -1.40 16.80
N ILE A 54 -0.47 -2.13 15.93
CA ILE A 54 0.03 -3.39 15.37
C ILE A 54 1.21 -3.23 14.40
N TRP A 55 1.47 -2.01 13.90
CA TRP A 55 2.59 -1.70 13.02
C TRP A 55 3.81 -1.16 13.77
N CYS A 56 3.65 -0.73 15.03
CA CYS A 56 4.72 -0.08 15.81
C CYS A 56 6.02 -0.90 15.82
N SER A 57 5.94 -2.20 16.11
CA SER A 57 7.13 -3.06 16.14
C SER A 57 7.83 -3.20 14.80
N ALA A 58 7.09 -3.19 13.68
CA ALA A 58 7.64 -3.22 12.34
C ALA A 58 8.33 -1.89 11.98
N MET A 59 7.69 -0.76 12.35
CA MET A 59 8.14 0.59 12.03
C MET A 59 9.35 1.03 12.87
N GLU A 60 9.43 0.61 14.14
CA GLU A 60 10.56 0.90 15.03
C GLU A 60 11.82 0.06 14.72
N SER A 61 11.69 -0.99 13.90
CA SER A 61 12.81 -1.88 13.60
C SER A 61 13.89 -1.18 12.77
N ALA A 62 15.18 -1.41 13.07
CA ALA A 62 16.30 -0.87 12.28
C ALA A 62 16.52 -1.60 10.94
N GLN A 63 15.53 -2.35 10.45
CA GLN A 63 15.61 -3.13 9.23
C GLN A 63 15.37 -2.26 7.97
N PRO A 64 15.81 -2.73 6.79
CA PRO A 64 15.45 -2.09 5.52
C PRO A 64 13.93 -1.98 5.35
N TRP A 65 13.49 -0.98 4.60
CA TRP A 65 12.07 -0.64 4.44
C TRP A 65 11.24 -1.76 3.79
N GLU A 66 11.84 -2.55 2.92
CA GLU A 66 11.24 -3.73 2.31
C GLU A 66 10.90 -4.77 3.40
N THR A 67 11.80 -4.92 4.38
CA THR A 67 11.60 -5.83 5.52
C THR A 67 10.53 -5.27 6.45
N ARG A 68 10.52 -3.96 6.72
CA ARG A 68 9.43 -3.32 7.49
C ARG A 68 8.07 -3.51 6.81
N ALA A 69 7.99 -3.33 5.49
CA ALA A 69 6.78 -3.52 4.70
C ALA A 69 6.26 -4.96 4.78
N LYS A 70 7.16 -5.95 4.67
CA LYS A 70 6.83 -7.36 4.90
C LYS A 70 6.25 -7.59 6.29
N GLU A 71 6.87 -7.05 7.33
CA GLU A 71 6.41 -7.21 8.71
C GLU A 71 5.05 -6.54 8.95
N VAL A 72 4.79 -5.38 8.35
CA VAL A 72 3.46 -4.75 8.37
C VAL A 72 2.40 -5.68 7.78
N ILE A 73 2.65 -6.27 6.61
CA ILE A 73 1.70 -7.22 6.00
C ILE A 73 1.50 -8.46 6.90
N ARG A 74 2.57 -8.93 7.54
CA ARG A 74 2.49 -10.06 8.49
C ARG A 74 1.66 -9.71 9.72
N CYS A 75 1.81 -8.52 10.29
CA CYS A 75 0.98 -8.05 11.39
C CYS A 75 -0.50 -8.00 11.00
N GLU A 76 -0.80 -7.53 9.78
CA GLU A 76 -2.17 -7.51 9.25
C GLU A 76 -2.75 -8.91 9.08
N LEU A 77 -2.00 -9.84 8.50
CA LEU A 77 -2.41 -11.24 8.34
C LEU A 77 -2.70 -11.91 9.68
N ASN A 78 -1.88 -11.64 10.69
CA ASN A 78 -2.04 -12.23 12.02
C ASN A 78 -3.27 -11.71 12.78
N GLN A 79 -3.94 -10.65 12.32
CA GLN A 79 -5.18 -10.17 12.93
C GLN A 79 -6.35 -11.15 12.76
N ILE A 80 -6.34 -12.01 11.73
CA ILE A 80 -7.40 -13.00 11.47
C ILE A 80 -6.78 -14.39 11.30
N PRO A 81 -6.56 -15.17 12.38
CA PRO A 81 -6.21 -16.57 12.25
C PRO A 81 -7.43 -17.44 11.87
N PRO A 82 -7.30 -18.51 11.06
CA PRO A 82 -6.14 -18.96 10.29
C PRO A 82 -6.17 -18.45 8.83
N PHE A 83 -5.73 -17.22 8.57
CA PHE A 83 -5.65 -16.67 7.21
C PHE A 83 -4.23 -16.80 6.64
N SER A 84 -4.07 -17.52 5.53
CA SER A 84 -2.76 -17.77 4.92
C SER A 84 -2.39 -16.74 3.85
N VAL A 85 -1.08 -16.65 3.54
CA VAL A 85 -0.58 -15.85 2.42
C VAL A 85 -1.18 -16.31 1.09
N ASP A 86 -1.32 -17.62 0.88
CA ASP A 86 -1.95 -18.18 -0.31
C ASP A 86 -3.41 -17.78 -0.46
N GLU A 87 -4.16 -17.73 0.64
CA GLU A 87 -5.55 -17.28 0.64
C GLU A 87 -5.65 -15.78 0.33
N LEU A 88 -4.76 -14.97 0.91
CA LEU A 88 -4.67 -13.55 0.60
C LEU A 88 -4.37 -13.31 -0.89
N ALA A 89 -3.36 -14.00 -1.44
CA ALA A 89 -2.98 -13.90 -2.84
C ALA A 89 -4.13 -14.31 -3.78
N SER A 90 -4.86 -15.37 -3.42
CA SER A 90 -6.02 -15.85 -4.20
C SER A 90 -7.14 -14.80 -4.24
N ARG A 91 -7.42 -14.16 -3.10
CA ARG A 91 -8.45 -13.12 -3.03
C ARG A 91 -8.01 -11.83 -3.72
N LEU A 92 -6.74 -11.46 -3.64
CA LEU A 92 -6.17 -10.32 -4.38
C LEU A 92 -6.28 -10.50 -5.89
N ALA A 93 -5.92 -11.68 -6.40
CA ALA A 93 -6.06 -12.01 -7.82
C ALA A 93 -7.53 -11.88 -8.27
N ARG A 94 -8.48 -12.35 -7.45
CA ARG A 94 -9.92 -12.21 -7.72
C ARG A 94 -10.41 -10.77 -7.67
N LEU A 95 -9.77 -9.89 -6.90
CA LEU A 95 -10.03 -8.45 -6.89
C LEU A 95 -9.28 -7.68 -8.00
N GLY A 96 -8.81 -8.39 -9.02
CA GLY A 96 -8.18 -7.78 -10.19
C GLY A 96 -6.80 -7.20 -9.89
N ALA A 97 -6.04 -7.78 -8.95
CA ALA A 97 -4.61 -7.52 -8.92
C ALA A 97 -4.01 -7.99 -10.26
N GLY A 98 -3.34 -7.10 -11.00
CA GLY A 98 -2.86 -7.37 -12.37
C GLY A 98 -1.70 -8.37 -12.48
N PHE A 99 -1.51 -9.22 -11.48
CA PHE A 99 -0.41 -10.17 -11.36
C PHE A 99 -0.94 -11.59 -11.17
N THR A 100 -0.12 -12.56 -11.57
CA THR A 100 -0.42 -13.98 -11.31
C THR A 100 -0.41 -14.26 -9.81
N HIS A 101 -1.16 -15.28 -9.37
CA HIS A 101 -1.16 -15.74 -7.97
C HIS A 101 0.26 -15.98 -7.43
N LYS A 102 1.12 -16.67 -8.21
CA LYS A 102 2.51 -16.92 -7.84
C LYS A 102 3.31 -15.64 -7.60
N THR A 103 3.11 -14.64 -8.45
CA THR A 103 3.74 -13.32 -8.30
C THR A 103 3.22 -12.60 -7.06
N LEU A 104 1.92 -12.67 -6.78
CA LEU A 104 1.32 -12.07 -5.59
C LEU A 104 1.84 -12.70 -4.30
N VAL A 105 1.95 -14.03 -4.24
CA VAL A 105 2.56 -14.73 -3.10
C VAL A 105 3.99 -14.25 -2.88
N ALA A 106 4.79 -14.11 -3.94
CA ALA A 106 6.15 -13.61 -3.85
C ALA A 106 6.21 -12.15 -3.37
N HIS A 107 5.34 -11.28 -3.89
CA HIS A 107 5.27 -9.88 -3.48
C HIS A 107 4.84 -9.72 -2.02
N ILE A 108 3.81 -10.45 -1.58
CA ILE A 108 3.36 -10.47 -0.18
C ILE A 108 4.49 -10.96 0.74
N SER A 109 5.17 -12.05 0.36
CA SER A 109 6.23 -12.65 1.17
C SER A 109 7.51 -11.81 1.25
N SER A 110 7.74 -10.95 0.26
CA SER A 110 8.92 -10.07 0.18
C SER A 110 8.65 -8.64 0.64
N GLY A 111 7.39 -8.24 0.84
CA GLY A 111 7.02 -6.85 1.16
C GLY A 111 6.95 -5.92 -0.06
N ASN A 112 7.21 -6.43 -1.28
CA ASN A 112 7.22 -5.63 -2.50
C ASN A 112 5.83 -5.52 -3.13
N LEU A 113 4.90 -4.90 -2.40
CA LEU A 113 3.55 -4.63 -2.89
C LEU A 113 3.39 -3.18 -3.34
N SER A 114 2.53 -3.00 -4.35
CA SER A 114 1.98 -1.68 -4.66
C SER A 114 1.04 -1.24 -3.54
N LEU A 115 0.93 0.06 -3.31
CA LEU A 115 -0.02 0.61 -2.35
C LEU A 115 -1.46 0.20 -2.67
N PRO A 116 -1.95 0.25 -3.93
CA PRO A 116 -3.27 -0.27 -4.27
C PRO A 116 -3.49 -1.73 -3.87
N ASP A 117 -2.51 -2.61 -4.10
CA ASP A 117 -2.63 -4.02 -3.71
C ASP A 117 -2.62 -4.18 -2.18
N PHE A 118 -1.82 -3.39 -1.46
CA PHE A 118 -1.86 -3.36 0.01
C PHE A 118 -3.22 -2.89 0.54
N LEU A 119 -3.81 -1.84 -0.06
CA LEU A 119 -5.15 -1.38 0.29
C LEU A 119 -6.22 -2.48 0.07
N LYS A 120 -6.11 -3.24 -1.03
CA LYS A 120 -6.95 -4.43 -1.25
C LYS A 120 -6.72 -5.50 -0.19
N CYS A 121 -5.49 -5.69 0.30
CA CYS A 121 -5.21 -6.59 1.43
C CYS A 121 -6.00 -6.17 2.67
N LEU A 122 -5.98 -4.88 3.02
CA LEU A 122 -6.71 -4.37 4.17
C LEU A 122 -8.22 -4.59 4.05
N VAL A 123 -8.79 -4.42 2.85
CA VAL A 123 -10.20 -4.73 2.59
C VAL A 123 -10.49 -6.23 2.76
N ILE A 124 -9.64 -7.11 2.20
CA ILE A 124 -9.79 -8.56 2.32
C ILE A 124 -9.72 -9.01 3.78
N LEU A 125 -8.78 -8.45 4.54
CA LEU A 125 -8.54 -8.71 5.95
C LEU A 125 -9.48 -7.92 6.86
N ARG A 126 -10.39 -7.10 6.31
CA ARG A 126 -11.31 -6.22 7.06
C ARG A 126 -10.59 -5.39 8.13
N SER A 127 -9.34 -5.01 7.83
CA SER A 127 -8.49 -4.27 8.74
C SER A 127 -8.93 -2.81 8.84
N ARG A 128 -8.87 -2.27 10.05
CA ARG A 128 -9.17 -0.87 10.38
C ARG A 128 -7.93 -0.02 10.61
N SER A 129 -6.75 -0.55 10.28
CA SER A 129 -5.47 0.11 10.50
C SER A 129 -5.37 1.48 9.80
N LEU A 130 -6.12 1.73 8.73
CA LEU A 130 -6.10 3.01 8.05
C LEU A 130 -7.30 3.93 8.35
N ASP A 131 -8.16 3.61 9.30
CA ASP A 131 -9.37 4.41 9.60
C ASP A 131 -9.03 5.87 9.99
N ALA A 132 -7.86 6.11 10.59
CA ALA A 132 -7.38 7.46 10.93
C ALA A 132 -6.93 8.29 9.70
N PHE A 133 -6.70 7.63 8.56
CA PHE A 133 -6.12 8.20 7.34
C PHE A 133 -7.12 8.29 6.20
N VAL A 134 -7.93 7.24 6.04
CA VAL A 134 -8.88 7.04 4.96
C VAL A 134 -10.12 6.40 5.55
N GLU A 135 -11.30 6.96 5.29
CA GLU A 135 -12.54 6.32 5.72
C GLU A 135 -12.67 4.94 5.05
N TYR A 136 -12.94 3.90 5.84
CA TYR A 136 -13.03 2.52 5.33
C TYR A 136 -14.00 2.39 4.13
N ARG A 137 -15.07 3.19 4.09
CA ARG A 137 -16.01 3.24 2.96
C ARG A 137 -15.34 3.67 1.65
N ASP A 138 -14.43 4.64 1.72
CA ASP A 138 -13.67 5.12 0.55
C ASP A 138 -12.67 4.07 0.11
N LEU A 139 -12.04 3.37 1.06
CA LEU A 139 -11.13 2.26 0.79
C LEU A 139 -11.84 1.12 0.03
N VAL A 140 -13.02 0.70 0.52
CA VAL A 140 -13.86 -0.31 -0.14
C VAL A 140 -14.29 0.18 -1.53
N SER A 141 -14.70 1.43 -1.67
CA SER A 141 -15.12 1.98 -2.97
C SER A 141 -13.95 1.99 -3.96
N ALA A 142 -12.76 2.44 -3.54
CA ALA A 142 -11.56 2.47 -4.37
C ALA A 142 -11.10 1.06 -4.80
N ALA A 143 -11.20 0.08 -3.91
CA ALA A 143 -10.85 -1.31 -4.22
C ALA A 143 -11.73 -1.90 -5.33
N HIS A 144 -13.01 -1.50 -5.41
CA HIS A 144 -13.93 -1.95 -6.46
C HIS A 144 -13.79 -1.16 -7.77
N LEU A 145 -13.44 0.13 -7.72
CA LEU A 145 -13.34 0.98 -8.93
C LEU A 145 -12.22 0.55 -9.88
N GLN A 146 -11.15 -0.08 -9.39
CA GLN A 146 -10.09 -0.62 -10.24
C GLN A 146 -10.49 -1.87 -11.05
N ILE A 147 -11.65 -2.48 -10.75
CA ILE A 147 -12.17 -3.62 -11.53
C ILE A 147 -12.83 -3.14 -12.83
N VAL A 148 -13.26 -1.87 -12.91
CA VAL A 148 -14.10 -1.34 -14.00
C VAL A 148 -13.29 -0.67 -15.12
N THR A 149 -11.97 -0.56 -15.00
CA THR A 149 -11.12 0.12 -16.02
C THR A 149 -10.52 -0.80 -17.08
N VAL A 150 -10.88 -2.08 -17.10
CA VAL A 150 -10.52 -3.02 -18.18
C VAL A 150 -11.79 -3.48 -18.90
N ASP A 151 -12.54 -2.58 -19.53
CA ASP A 151 -13.60 -2.96 -20.47
C ASP A 151 -14.07 -1.82 -21.40
N ASN A 152 -13.14 -1.01 -21.93
CA ASN A 152 -13.48 -0.14 -23.05
C ASN A 152 -12.26 0.12 -23.94
N ALA A 153 -11.85 -0.91 -24.68
CA ALA A 153 -10.97 -0.75 -25.83
C ALA A 153 -11.29 -1.79 -26.91
N ASP A 154 -12.56 -1.90 -27.30
CA ASP A 154 -12.93 -2.46 -28.62
C ASP A 154 -14.08 -1.63 -29.20
N GLY A 155 -13.72 -0.40 -29.57
CA GLY A 155 -14.55 0.51 -30.34
C GLY A 155 -13.88 0.81 -31.68
N CYS A 156 -14.45 0.24 -32.73
CA CYS A 156 -14.37 0.68 -34.13
C CYS A 156 -12.98 0.74 -34.79
N ARG A 157 -12.72 -0.20 -35.70
CA ARG A 157 -12.11 0.15 -36.99
C ARG A 157 -12.92 -0.44 -38.14
N ALA A 158 -13.12 0.47 -39.11
CA ALA A 158 -13.85 0.41 -40.37
C ALA A 158 -13.69 -0.87 -41.18
#